data_AF-A0A8J7XDI2-F1
#
_entry.id   AF-A0A8J7XDI2-F1
#
_cell.length_a   1.000
_cell.length_b   1.000
_cell.length_c   1.000
_cell.angle_alpha   90.00
_cell.angle_beta   90.00
_cell.angle_gamma   90.00
#
_symmetry.space_group_name_H-M   'P 1'
#
loop_
_entity.id
_entity.type
_entity.pdbx_description
1 polymer ?
#
loop_
_entity_poly.entity_id
_entity_poly.type
_entity_poly.pdbx_seq_one_letter_code
_entity_poly.pdbx_strand_id
1 'polypeptide(L)'
;MKRLLLFLFLILGLGCIHQVPWTFHVIDDGVTEYALDSMASKDISTIEETLVEKEIKKVTWEGVLAREFGEGDTINFISQDGYLVSIPYNVDVILAFRKEGNPIGEEDGGPLKIIVDPTYGCKCNWLKYLRIVEFVDKEDSFSVYGDVFNLLTFSPRDLNLHYGLEDVLANTSNEVPLVFVLDKAITKENATTITFVTEDGRYTYTLQEIRDMNPTLIYDNGFCIIELGIVNLKGIKIE
;
A
#
# COMPACT_ATOMS: atom_id res chain seq x y z
N MET A 1 27.11 17.05 63.90
CA MET A 1 26.05 16.04 63.68
C MET A 1 24.81 16.74 63.14
N LYS A 2 24.29 16.28 61.99
CA LYS A 2 22.87 16.31 61.53
C LYS A 2 22.21 17.70 61.41
N ARG A 3 21.54 18.09 60.32
CA ARG A 3 21.07 17.41 59.11
C ARG A 3 20.75 18.49 58.08
N LEU A 4 21.18 18.25 56.84
CA LEU A 4 20.86 18.97 55.62
C LEU A 4 19.38 18.68 55.26
N LEU A 5 18.56 19.73 55.05
CA LEU A 5 17.19 19.58 54.55
C LEU A 5 17.23 19.62 53.01
N LEU A 6 16.87 18.50 52.38
CA LEU A 6 16.78 18.34 50.94
C LEU A 6 15.56 19.10 50.40
N PHE A 7 15.77 20.02 49.46
CA PHE A 7 14.71 20.53 48.59
C PHE A 7 14.42 19.48 47.52
N LEU A 8 13.21 18.92 47.54
CA LEU A 8 12.70 18.03 46.51
C LEU A 8 12.20 18.89 45.34
N PHE A 9 12.99 19.00 44.28
CA PHE A 9 12.55 19.58 43.01
C PHE A 9 11.62 18.56 42.32
N LEU A 10 10.32 18.89 42.27
CA LEU A 10 9.34 18.19 41.45
C LEU A 10 9.59 18.60 39.99
N ILE A 11 10.39 17.81 39.26
CA ILE A 11 10.56 17.97 37.82
C ILE A 11 9.29 17.42 37.16
N LEU A 12 8.36 18.31 36.82
CA LEU A 12 7.32 18.06 35.82
C LEU A 12 8.03 17.87 34.48
N GLY A 13 8.42 16.64 34.19
CA GLY A 13 8.77 16.22 32.85
C GLY A 13 7.52 16.23 31.99
N LEU A 14 7.15 17.40 31.47
CA LEU A 14 6.47 17.47 30.18
C LEU A 14 7.44 16.89 29.16
N GLY A 15 7.42 15.55 29.04
CA GLY A 15 8.01 14.89 27.90
C GLY A 15 7.27 15.41 26.68
N CYS A 16 7.82 16.42 26.02
CA CYS A 16 7.55 16.65 24.62
C CYS A 16 8.01 15.36 23.93
N ILE A 17 7.09 14.44 23.72
CA ILE A 17 7.28 13.34 22.77
C ILE A 17 7.49 14.07 21.45
N HIS A 18 8.76 14.23 21.05
CA HIS A 18 9.09 14.62 19.69
C HIS A 18 8.56 13.48 18.81
N GLN A 19 7.33 13.61 18.33
CA GLN A 19 6.88 12.78 17.22
C GLN A 19 7.79 13.15 16.06
N VAL A 20 8.49 12.15 15.53
CA VAL A 20 9.26 12.31 14.30
C VAL A 20 8.27 12.77 13.22
N PRO A 21 8.51 13.90 12.54
CA PRO A 21 7.61 14.38 11.52
C PRO A 21 7.43 13.30 10.46
N TRP A 22 6.18 12.92 10.20
CA TRP A 22 5.83 11.89 9.22
C TRP A 22 5.43 12.56 7.91
N THR A 23 6.05 12.15 6.81
CA THR A 23 5.63 12.54 5.46
C THR A 23 5.15 11.32 4.68
N PHE A 24 4.26 11.59 3.74
CA PHE A 24 3.82 10.64 2.72
C PHE A 24 3.69 11.37 1.38
N HIS A 25 3.66 10.60 0.30
CA HIS A 25 3.58 11.12 -1.06
C HIS A 25 2.30 10.67 -1.72
N VAL A 26 1.76 11.54 -2.56
CA VAL A 26 0.67 11.24 -3.47
C VAL A 26 1.21 11.29 -4.89
N ILE A 27 0.91 10.26 -5.67
CA ILE A 27 1.21 10.16 -7.10
C ILE A 27 -0.12 10.16 -7.85
N ASP A 28 -0.33 11.18 -8.66
CA ASP A 28 -1.50 11.41 -9.53
C ASP A 28 -0.95 11.97 -10.86
N ASP A 29 -1.31 13.19 -11.27
CA ASP A 29 -0.63 13.91 -12.38
C ASP A 29 0.88 14.14 -12.15
N GLY A 30 1.32 14.06 -10.90
CA GLY A 30 2.70 14.22 -10.47
C GLY A 30 2.90 13.75 -9.04
N VAL A 31 4.09 13.97 -8.49
CA VAL A 31 4.41 13.59 -7.10
C VAL A 31 4.27 14.78 -6.18
N THR A 32 3.41 14.67 -5.17
CA THR A 32 3.20 15.70 -4.14
C THR A 32 3.52 15.13 -2.76
N GLU A 33 4.39 15.81 -2.00
CA GLU A 33 4.68 15.46 -0.61
C GLU A 33 3.68 16.13 0.35
N TYR A 34 3.20 15.39 1.33
CA TYR A 34 2.34 15.86 2.42
C TYR A 34 2.98 15.56 3.77
N ALA A 35 3.04 16.58 4.64
CA ALA A 35 3.30 16.38 6.05
C ALA A 35 2.01 15.90 6.75
N LEU A 36 2.13 14.91 7.65
CA LEU A 36 0.99 14.37 8.39
C LEU A 36 0.20 15.44 9.15
N ASP A 37 0.90 16.39 9.77
CA ASP A 37 0.28 17.47 10.55
C ASP A 37 -0.63 18.36 9.70
N SER A 38 -0.39 18.44 8.39
CA SER A 38 -1.24 19.20 7.46
C SER A 38 -2.64 18.57 7.31
N MET A 39 -2.78 17.26 7.55
CA MET A 39 -4.04 16.53 7.40
C MET A 39 -5.10 16.99 8.41
N ALA A 40 -4.70 17.54 9.56
CA ALA A 40 -5.63 18.05 10.57
C ALA A 40 -6.47 19.25 10.08
N SER A 41 -6.05 19.91 9.00
CA SER A 41 -6.78 21.03 8.38
C SER A 41 -7.77 20.61 7.28
N LYS A 42 -7.78 19.33 6.90
CA LYS A 42 -8.67 18.77 5.88
C LYS A 42 -9.97 18.25 6.50
N ASP A 43 -10.97 18.01 5.66
CA ASP A 43 -12.23 17.40 6.08
C ASP A 43 -12.00 15.97 6.58
N ILE A 44 -12.40 15.72 7.82
CA ILE A 44 -12.20 14.44 8.51
C ILE A 44 -13.41 13.55 8.29
N SER A 45 -13.13 12.34 7.82
CA SER A 45 -14.08 11.23 7.69
C SER A 45 -13.75 10.14 8.71
N THR A 46 -14.74 9.27 8.95
CA THR A 46 -14.63 8.20 9.95
C THR A 46 -15.06 6.87 9.39
N ILE A 47 -14.37 5.79 9.80
CA ILE A 47 -14.79 4.40 9.57
C ILE A 47 -14.89 3.68 10.91
N GLU A 48 -16.01 3.01 11.16
CA GLU A 48 -16.22 2.20 12.37
C GLU A 48 -15.79 0.74 12.15
N GLU A 49 -14.88 0.26 13.00
CA GLU A 49 -14.51 -1.14 13.10
C GLU A 49 -15.34 -1.84 14.18
N THR A 50 -15.92 -3.00 13.84
CA THR A 50 -16.50 -3.88 14.86
C THR A 50 -15.47 -4.93 15.29
N LEU A 51 -15.22 -5.01 16.60
CA LEU A 51 -14.39 -6.01 17.27
C LEU A 51 -15.28 -6.95 18.07
N VAL A 52 -15.14 -8.25 17.83
CA VAL A 52 -15.85 -9.29 18.59
C VAL A 52 -14.83 -9.98 19.48
N GLU A 53 -14.81 -9.59 20.75
CA GLU A 53 -13.99 -10.23 21.79
C GLU A 53 -14.91 -10.99 22.76
N LYS A 54 -14.76 -10.78 24.08
CA LYS A 54 -15.75 -11.22 25.07
C LYS A 54 -17.06 -10.42 24.96
N GLU A 55 -16.97 -9.18 24.48
CA GLU A 55 -18.07 -8.28 24.21
C GLU A 55 -17.90 -7.67 22.81
N ILE A 56 -18.98 -7.16 22.22
CA ILE A 56 -18.94 -6.43 20.94
C ILE A 56 -18.47 -5.01 21.25
N LYS A 57 -17.29 -4.63 20.74
CA LYS A 57 -16.76 -3.27 20.81
C LYS A 57 -16.78 -2.64 19.42
N LYS A 58 -17.11 -1.35 19.36
CA LYS A 58 -16.88 -0.52 18.18
C LYS A 58 -15.65 0.35 18.41
N VAL A 59 -14.80 0.47 17.39
CA VAL A 59 -13.62 1.33 17.38
C VAL A 59 -13.75 2.30 16.22
N THR A 60 -13.59 3.59 16.50
CA THR A 60 -13.67 4.63 15.45
C THR A 60 -12.28 4.97 14.95
N TRP A 61 -12.10 4.93 13.64
CA TRP A 61 -10.92 5.43 12.96
C TRP A 61 -11.22 6.75 12.28
N GLU A 62 -10.29 7.70 12.32
CA GLU A 62 -10.47 9.04 11.76
C GLU A 62 -9.30 9.41 10.85
N GLY A 63 -9.63 10.00 9.71
CA GLY A 63 -8.67 10.35 8.67
C GLY A 63 -9.30 11.18 7.57
N VAL A 64 -8.52 11.42 6.52
CA VAL A 64 -9.04 12.06 5.29
C VAL A 64 -9.37 10.96 4.29
N LEU A 65 -10.46 11.10 3.53
CA LEU A 65 -10.76 10.17 2.44
C LEU A 65 -9.62 10.17 1.41
N ALA A 66 -9.18 8.99 0.98
CA ALA A 66 -8.09 8.86 0.02
C ALA A 66 -8.40 9.58 -1.29
N ARG A 67 -9.66 9.54 -1.76
CA ARG A 67 -10.10 10.20 -3.00
C ARG A 67 -9.99 11.74 -3.00
N GLU A 68 -9.74 12.37 -1.85
CA GLU A 68 -9.51 13.82 -1.78
C GLU A 68 -8.12 14.23 -2.31
N PHE A 69 -7.30 13.26 -2.72
CA PHE A 69 -5.91 13.47 -3.11
C PHE A 69 -5.64 13.26 -4.61
N GLY A 70 -6.57 12.71 -5.39
CA GLY A 70 -6.38 12.40 -6.82
C GLY A 70 -7.53 11.56 -7.38
N GLU A 71 -7.41 11.15 -8.65
CA GLU A 71 -8.43 10.37 -9.37
C GLU A 71 -7.81 9.20 -10.14
N GLY A 72 -8.54 8.09 -10.27
CA GLY A 72 -8.10 6.93 -11.06
C GLY A 72 -9.09 5.78 -10.98
N ASP A 73 -8.72 4.61 -11.53
CA ASP A 73 -9.54 3.39 -11.43
C ASP A 73 -9.26 2.59 -10.16
N THR A 74 -7.99 2.60 -9.73
CA THR A 74 -7.48 1.91 -8.54
C THR A 74 -6.56 2.85 -7.76
N ILE A 75 -6.54 2.69 -6.44
CA ILE A 75 -5.59 3.36 -5.56
C ILE A 75 -4.62 2.31 -5.01
N ASN A 76 -3.35 2.51 -5.29
CA ASN A 76 -2.26 1.76 -4.72
C ASN A 76 -1.75 2.44 -3.45
N PHE A 77 -1.70 1.68 -2.36
CA PHE A 77 -1.17 2.11 -1.08
C PHE A 77 0.11 1.35 -0.79
N ILE A 78 1.17 2.08 -0.49
CA ILE A 78 2.50 1.51 -0.27
C ILE A 78 3.00 1.92 1.12
N SER A 79 3.36 0.92 1.92
CA SER A 79 3.90 1.11 3.27
C SER A 79 5.39 1.45 3.24
N GLN A 80 5.91 1.82 4.40
CA GLN A 80 7.33 2.07 4.63
C GLN A 80 8.25 0.91 4.25
N ASP A 81 7.81 -0.34 4.37
CA ASP A 81 8.56 -1.53 3.98
C ASP A 81 8.27 -1.98 2.53
N GLY A 82 7.53 -1.18 1.76
CA GLY A 82 7.21 -1.46 0.36
C GLY A 82 6.14 -2.53 0.17
N TYR A 83 5.37 -2.87 1.20
CA TYR A 83 4.15 -3.67 1.04
C TYR A 83 3.12 -2.86 0.25
N LEU A 84 2.50 -3.49 -0.74
CA LEU A 84 1.56 -2.86 -1.67
C LEU A 84 0.17 -3.45 -1.46
N VAL A 85 -0.84 -2.57 -1.41
CA VAL A 85 -2.26 -2.93 -1.41
C VAL A 85 -2.97 -2.11 -2.49
N SER A 86 -3.70 -2.79 -3.38
CA SER A 86 -4.49 -2.16 -4.44
C SER A 86 -5.97 -2.20 -4.10
N ILE A 87 -6.64 -1.04 -4.08
CA ILE A 87 -8.06 -0.91 -3.76
C ILE A 87 -8.78 -0.17 -4.89
N PRO A 88 -9.91 -0.67 -5.43
CA PRO A 88 -10.70 0.06 -6.42
C PRO A 88 -11.11 1.45 -5.93
N TYR A 89 -11.05 2.46 -6.80
CA TYR A 89 -11.28 3.86 -6.45
C TYR A 89 -12.65 4.14 -5.82
N ASN A 90 -13.66 3.34 -6.16
CA ASN A 90 -15.02 3.47 -5.65
C ASN A 90 -15.22 2.89 -4.24
N VAL A 91 -14.19 2.32 -3.62
CA VAL A 91 -14.24 1.81 -2.25
C VAL A 91 -13.81 2.91 -1.28
N ASP A 92 -14.55 3.06 -0.19
CA ASP A 92 -14.24 4.05 0.84
C ASP A 92 -12.97 3.65 1.59
N VAL A 93 -11.93 4.48 1.46
CA VAL A 93 -10.66 4.37 2.21
C VAL A 93 -10.36 5.70 2.87
N ILE A 94 -10.02 5.69 4.15
CA ILE A 94 -9.45 6.85 4.84
C ILE A 94 -7.95 6.65 5.10
N LEU A 95 -7.17 7.71 4.92
CA LEU A 95 -5.81 7.83 5.44
C LEU A 95 -5.91 8.20 6.92
N ALA A 96 -5.99 7.19 7.77
CA ALA A 96 -6.26 7.34 9.19
C ALA A 96 -4.99 7.72 9.96
N PHE A 97 -5.14 8.73 10.80
CA PHE A 97 -4.10 9.22 11.70
C PHE A 97 -4.59 9.37 13.15
N ARG A 98 -5.89 9.12 13.41
CA ARG A 98 -6.42 8.93 14.77
C ARG A 98 -7.26 7.67 14.91
N LYS A 99 -7.27 7.13 16.13
CA LYS A 99 -8.10 6.03 16.62
C LYS A 99 -8.74 6.45 17.94
N GLU A 100 -10.06 6.45 17.98
CA GLU A 100 -10.86 6.93 19.13
C GLU A 100 -10.41 8.30 19.66
N GLY A 101 -10.23 9.28 18.76
CA GLY A 101 -9.83 10.66 19.08
C GLY A 101 -8.34 10.87 19.36
N ASN A 102 -7.54 9.81 19.40
CA ASN A 102 -6.12 9.87 19.76
C ASN A 102 -5.22 9.57 18.55
N PRO A 103 -4.01 10.15 18.45
CA PRO A 103 -3.03 9.76 17.44
C PRO A 103 -2.75 8.25 17.46
N ILE A 104 -2.59 7.64 16.28
CA ILE A 104 -2.35 6.20 16.18
C ILE A 104 -0.92 5.88 16.65
N GLY A 105 -0.79 4.98 17.62
CA GLY A 105 0.50 4.46 18.10
C GLY A 105 1.16 3.46 17.14
N GLU A 106 2.43 3.14 17.38
CA GLU A 106 3.20 2.19 16.56
C GLU A 106 2.56 0.78 16.57
N GLU A 107 2.02 0.34 17.72
CA GLU A 107 1.37 -0.96 17.86
C GLU A 107 0.16 -1.13 16.92
N ASP A 108 -0.55 -0.04 16.66
CA ASP A 108 -1.72 0.01 15.79
C ASP A 108 -1.35 0.27 14.31
N GLY A 109 -0.07 0.48 14.04
CA GLY A 109 0.49 0.75 12.70
C GLY A 109 0.53 2.21 12.30
N GLY A 110 0.51 3.11 13.28
CA GLY A 110 0.63 4.55 13.08
C GLY A 110 2.03 5.00 12.67
N PRO A 111 2.25 6.29 12.40
CA PRO A 111 1.32 7.39 12.66
C PRO A 111 0.30 7.61 11.53
N LEU A 112 0.45 6.91 10.40
CA LEU A 112 -0.49 6.94 9.27
C LEU A 112 -0.71 5.52 8.74
N LYS A 113 -1.98 5.13 8.58
CA LYS A 113 -2.39 3.83 8.01
C LYS A 113 -3.63 4.01 7.16
N ILE A 114 -3.92 3.03 6.30
CA ILE A 114 -5.22 3.01 5.63
C ILE A 114 -6.24 2.23 6.44
N ILE A 115 -7.46 2.73 6.44
CA ILE A 115 -8.64 2.02 6.94
C ILE A 115 -9.61 1.96 5.77
N VAL A 116 -9.95 0.74 5.39
CA VAL A 116 -10.84 0.44 4.27
C VAL A 116 -12.22 0.12 4.83
N ASP A 117 -13.28 0.42 4.08
CA ASP A 117 -14.65 -0.03 4.38
C ASP A 117 -14.64 -1.49 4.87
N PRO A 118 -15.13 -1.79 6.09
CA PRO A 118 -15.11 -3.14 6.66
C PRO A 118 -15.91 -4.18 5.86
N THR A 119 -16.79 -3.74 4.95
CA THR A 119 -17.52 -4.61 4.04
C THR A 119 -16.69 -5.03 2.82
N TYR A 120 -15.55 -4.37 2.58
CA TYR A 120 -14.65 -4.65 1.48
C TYR A 120 -13.42 -5.45 1.93
N GLY A 121 -13.28 -6.66 1.39
CA GLY A 121 -12.10 -7.51 1.59
C GLY A 121 -11.87 -7.93 3.06
N CYS A 122 -10.62 -8.22 3.41
CA CYS A 122 -10.23 -8.45 4.81
C CYS A 122 -9.46 -7.28 5.41
N LYS A 123 -9.42 -7.21 6.76
CA LYS A 123 -8.59 -6.26 7.52
C LYS A 123 -7.10 -6.37 7.21
N CYS A 124 -6.67 -7.44 6.55
CA CYS A 124 -5.35 -7.59 5.94
C CYS A 124 -4.99 -6.40 5.01
N ASN A 125 -6.00 -5.76 4.40
CA ASN A 125 -5.86 -4.60 3.54
C ASN A 125 -5.63 -3.30 4.32
N TRP A 126 -5.67 -3.31 5.66
CA TRP A 126 -5.46 -2.11 6.48
C TRP A 126 -3.98 -1.86 6.69
N LEU A 127 -3.33 -1.50 5.58
CA LEU A 127 -1.89 -1.27 5.46
C LEU A 127 -1.42 -0.22 6.47
N LYS A 128 -0.37 -0.59 7.21
CA LYS A 128 0.27 0.20 8.27
C LYS A 128 1.42 1.02 7.72
N TYR A 129 1.80 2.09 8.42
CA TYR A 129 2.99 2.89 8.09
C TYR A 129 2.98 3.39 6.63
N LEU A 130 1.87 3.98 6.20
CA LEU A 130 1.66 4.45 4.83
C LEU A 130 2.72 5.50 4.42
N ARG A 131 3.29 5.33 3.22
CA ARG A 131 4.27 6.24 2.61
C ARG A 131 3.85 6.78 1.25
N ILE A 132 3.20 5.99 0.41
CA ILE A 132 2.82 6.41 -0.94
C ILE A 132 1.36 6.03 -1.18
N VAL A 133 0.62 6.97 -1.73
CA VAL A 133 -0.71 6.78 -2.31
C VAL A 133 -0.58 7.07 -3.79
N GLU A 134 -0.78 6.09 -4.65
CA GLU A 134 -0.74 6.25 -6.10
C GLU A 134 -2.12 6.01 -6.69
N PHE A 135 -2.60 6.93 -7.51
CA PHE A 135 -3.80 6.75 -8.31
C PHE A 135 -3.41 6.15 -9.66
N VAL A 136 -4.06 5.05 -10.01
CA VAL A 136 -3.68 4.21 -11.13
C VAL A 136 -4.85 4.09 -12.10
N ASP A 137 -4.59 4.46 -13.34
CA ASP A 137 -5.48 4.24 -14.46
C ASP A 137 -5.39 2.80 -14.98
N LYS A 138 -6.53 2.21 -15.28
CA LYS A 138 -6.61 0.83 -15.78
C LYS A 138 -5.95 0.67 -17.16
N GLU A 139 -5.93 1.73 -17.97
CA GLU A 139 -5.39 1.68 -19.33
C GLU A 139 -3.86 1.44 -19.32
N ASP A 140 -3.18 2.01 -18.32
CA ASP A 140 -1.73 1.99 -18.13
C ASP A 140 -1.26 1.06 -17.00
N SER A 141 -2.06 0.05 -16.65
CA SER A 141 -1.73 -0.93 -15.62
C SER A 141 -2.01 -2.36 -16.03
N PHE A 142 -1.47 -3.31 -15.27
CA PHE A 142 -1.87 -4.71 -15.33
C PHE A 142 -2.16 -5.23 -13.92
N SER A 143 -3.01 -6.25 -13.80
CA SER A 143 -3.32 -6.85 -12.49
C SER A 143 -2.80 -8.29 -12.37
N VAL A 144 -2.34 -8.67 -11.18
CA VAL A 144 -2.08 -10.05 -10.78
C VAL A 144 -3.23 -10.54 -9.90
N TYR A 145 -3.86 -11.65 -10.29
CA TYR A 145 -5.09 -12.14 -9.66
C TYR A 145 -5.24 -13.66 -9.74
N GLY A 146 -6.27 -14.22 -9.10
CA GLY A 146 -6.54 -15.66 -9.05
C GLY A 146 -6.14 -16.26 -7.70
N ASP A 147 -5.34 -17.34 -7.72
CA ASP A 147 -4.82 -18.01 -6.53
C ASP A 147 -3.61 -17.28 -5.92
N VAL A 148 -3.89 -16.05 -5.50
CA VAL A 148 -2.99 -15.14 -4.77
C VAL A 148 -3.64 -14.71 -3.46
N PHE A 149 -2.86 -14.27 -2.49
CA PHE A 149 -3.42 -13.68 -1.27
C PHE A 149 -3.89 -12.24 -1.50
N ASN A 150 -3.20 -11.51 -2.38
CA ASN A 150 -3.53 -10.13 -2.72
C ASN A 150 -3.72 -10.00 -4.23
N LEU A 151 -4.89 -9.51 -4.64
CA LEU A 151 -5.03 -8.96 -5.98
C LEU A 151 -4.29 -7.63 -6.00
N LEU A 152 -3.30 -7.53 -6.87
CA LEU A 152 -2.50 -6.32 -7.02
C LEU A 152 -2.64 -5.78 -8.44
N THR A 153 -2.73 -4.47 -8.56
CA THR A 153 -2.65 -3.73 -9.81
C THR A 153 -1.31 -2.99 -9.82
N PHE A 154 -0.54 -3.14 -10.88
CA PHE A 154 0.77 -2.51 -11.02
C PHE A 154 0.72 -1.44 -12.10
N SER A 155 1.09 -0.22 -11.70
CA SER A 155 1.48 0.86 -12.59
C SER A 155 2.93 0.66 -13.08
N PRO A 156 3.40 1.43 -14.07
CA PRO A 156 4.80 1.38 -14.48
C PRO A 156 5.74 1.79 -13.35
N ARG A 157 5.29 2.71 -12.47
CA ARG A 157 6.06 3.17 -11.32
C ARG A 157 6.22 2.10 -10.25
N ASP A 158 5.23 1.24 -10.06
CA ASP A 158 5.30 0.15 -9.08
C ASP A 158 6.45 -0.84 -9.34
N LEU A 159 6.95 -0.93 -10.58
CA LEU A 159 8.14 -1.73 -10.88
C LEU A 159 9.36 -1.24 -10.07
N ASN A 160 9.42 0.06 -9.77
CA ASN A 160 10.51 0.65 -9.00
C ASN A 160 10.53 0.21 -7.52
N LEU A 161 9.46 -0.40 -7.01
CA LEU A 161 9.46 -0.99 -5.66
C LEU A 161 10.54 -2.08 -5.49
N HIS A 162 11.05 -2.63 -6.58
CA HIS A 162 12.19 -3.54 -6.55
C HIS A 162 13.48 -2.86 -6.05
N TYR A 163 13.61 -1.55 -6.29
CA TYR A 163 14.81 -0.76 -5.98
C TYR A 163 14.65 0.09 -4.72
N GLY A 164 13.42 0.52 -4.41
CA GLY A 164 13.09 1.21 -3.17
C GLY A 164 11.96 2.23 -3.33
N LEU A 165 11.51 2.80 -2.21
CA LEU A 165 10.43 3.80 -2.24
C LEU A 165 10.86 5.09 -2.99
N GLU A 166 12.11 5.52 -2.82
CA GLU A 166 12.64 6.70 -3.52
C GLU A 166 12.64 6.51 -5.04
N ASP A 167 12.92 5.31 -5.52
CA ASP A 167 12.86 4.97 -6.95
C ASP A 167 11.44 4.99 -7.50
N VAL A 168 10.41 4.67 -6.68
CA VAL A 168 8.99 4.83 -7.07
C VAL A 168 8.65 6.29 -7.30
N LEU A 169 9.08 7.17 -6.38
CA LEU A 169 8.86 8.60 -6.50
C LEU A 169 9.61 9.18 -7.71
N ALA A 170 10.87 8.80 -7.88
CA ALA A 170 11.74 9.27 -8.96
C ALA A 170 11.46 8.61 -10.33
N ASN A 171 10.76 7.47 -10.36
CA ASN A 171 10.48 6.68 -11.56
C ASN A 171 11.73 6.37 -12.38
N THR A 172 12.71 5.70 -11.76
CA THR A 172 14.08 5.56 -12.30
C THR A 172 14.27 4.37 -13.23
N SER A 173 13.43 3.34 -13.08
CA SER A 173 13.44 2.11 -13.85
C SER A 173 12.06 1.84 -14.45
N ASN A 174 12.07 1.08 -15.54
CA ASN A 174 10.88 0.58 -16.22
C ASN A 174 10.90 -0.96 -16.34
N GLU A 175 11.81 -1.65 -15.65
CA GLU A 175 11.96 -3.10 -15.74
C GLU A 175 12.23 -3.75 -14.39
N VAL A 176 11.77 -4.99 -14.25
CA VAL A 176 12.02 -5.86 -13.08
C VAL A 176 12.02 -7.33 -13.46
N PRO A 177 12.67 -8.20 -12.68
CA PRO A 177 12.44 -9.64 -12.77
C PRO A 177 10.98 -9.98 -12.47
N LEU A 178 10.32 -10.81 -13.27
CA LEU A 178 8.92 -11.14 -13.08
C LEU A 178 8.64 -11.78 -11.71
N VAL A 179 9.59 -12.51 -11.13
CA VAL A 179 9.43 -13.10 -9.80
C VAL A 179 9.16 -12.04 -8.73
N PHE A 180 9.69 -10.83 -8.87
CA PHE A 180 9.42 -9.73 -7.94
C PHE A 180 7.92 -9.43 -7.87
N VAL A 181 7.27 -9.34 -9.03
CA VAL A 181 5.82 -9.10 -9.13
C VAL A 181 5.03 -10.26 -8.54
N LEU A 182 5.42 -11.50 -8.84
CA LEU A 182 4.76 -12.70 -8.32
C LEU A 182 4.88 -12.82 -6.80
N ASP A 183 6.04 -12.45 -6.24
CA ASP A 183 6.30 -12.50 -4.81
C ASP A 183 5.52 -11.42 -4.05
N LYS A 184 5.29 -10.25 -4.68
CA LYS A 184 4.41 -9.21 -4.12
C LYS A 184 2.96 -9.66 -4.04
N ALA A 185 2.44 -10.36 -5.04
CA ALA A 185 1.06 -10.87 -5.03
C ALA A 185 0.85 -12.02 -4.02
N ILE A 186 1.95 -12.66 -3.57
CA ILE A 186 1.96 -13.83 -2.68
C ILE A 186 1.10 -14.95 -3.28
N THR A 187 1.70 -15.76 -4.16
CA THR A 187 1.02 -16.91 -4.77
C THR A 187 0.70 -17.99 -3.73
N LYS A 188 -0.50 -18.56 -3.76
CA LYS A 188 -0.87 -19.68 -2.86
C LYS A 188 -0.05 -20.92 -3.19
N GLU A 189 0.22 -21.76 -2.18
CA GLU A 189 1.05 -22.97 -2.32
C GLU A 189 0.51 -24.00 -3.32
N ASN A 190 -0.81 -24.01 -3.54
CA ASN A 190 -1.46 -24.93 -4.48
C ASN A 190 -1.52 -24.41 -5.92
N ALA A 191 -1.06 -23.18 -6.18
CA ALA A 191 -1.05 -22.63 -7.53
C ALA A 191 0.00 -23.34 -8.39
N THR A 192 -0.39 -23.73 -9.60
CA THR A 192 0.46 -24.54 -10.49
C THR A 192 0.63 -23.93 -11.87
N THR A 193 -0.24 -23.00 -12.25
CA THR A 193 -0.31 -22.42 -13.58
C THR A 193 -0.34 -20.91 -13.51
N ILE A 194 0.20 -20.31 -14.56
CA ILE A 194 0.23 -18.87 -14.78
C ILE A 194 -0.25 -18.60 -16.21
N THR A 195 -1.23 -17.71 -16.33
CA THR A 195 -1.77 -17.27 -17.61
C THR A 195 -1.57 -15.79 -17.76
N PHE A 196 -0.78 -15.40 -18.75
CA PHE A 196 -0.63 -14.01 -19.17
C PHE A 196 -1.79 -13.65 -20.08
N VAL A 197 -2.48 -12.57 -19.74
CA VAL A 197 -3.63 -12.03 -20.45
C VAL A 197 -3.19 -10.74 -21.14
N THR A 198 -3.31 -10.72 -22.46
CA THR A 198 -2.99 -9.59 -23.34
C THR A 198 -4.26 -9.16 -24.08
N GLU A 199 -4.18 -8.09 -24.86
CA GLU A 199 -5.26 -7.72 -25.78
C GLU A 199 -5.47 -8.77 -26.89
N ASP A 200 -4.39 -9.39 -27.35
CA ASP A 200 -4.40 -10.31 -28.50
C ASP A 200 -4.67 -11.77 -28.13
N GLY A 201 -4.61 -12.12 -26.84
CA GLY A 201 -4.82 -13.50 -26.41
C GLY A 201 -4.35 -13.83 -25.00
N ARG A 202 -4.34 -15.14 -24.73
CA ARG A 202 -3.93 -15.72 -23.44
C ARG A 202 -2.83 -16.75 -23.65
N TYR A 203 -1.79 -16.67 -22.83
CA TYR A 203 -0.62 -17.54 -22.89
C TYR A 203 -0.42 -18.21 -21.54
N THR A 204 -0.55 -19.54 -21.50
CA THR A 204 -0.52 -20.31 -20.25
C THR A 204 0.74 -21.15 -20.17
N TYR A 205 1.38 -21.12 -19.00
CA TYR A 205 2.59 -21.86 -18.66
C TYR A 205 2.42 -22.52 -17.30
N THR A 206 3.37 -23.38 -16.92
CA THR A 206 3.48 -23.80 -15.53
C THR A 206 4.11 -22.68 -14.70
N LEU A 207 3.62 -22.48 -13.47
CA LEU A 207 4.16 -21.45 -12.58
C LEU A 207 5.64 -21.70 -12.27
N GLN A 208 6.02 -22.97 -12.12
CA GLN A 208 7.41 -23.36 -11.86
C GLN A 208 8.34 -22.98 -13.01
N GLU A 209 7.96 -23.26 -14.26
CA GLU A 209 8.74 -22.88 -15.45
C GLU A 209 9.00 -21.37 -15.51
N ILE A 210 7.98 -20.56 -15.22
CA ILE A 210 8.13 -19.10 -15.21
C ILE A 210 9.02 -18.64 -14.06
N ARG A 211 8.92 -19.25 -12.87
CA ARG A 211 9.79 -18.93 -11.74
C ARG A 211 11.25 -19.31 -12.00
N ASP A 212 11.48 -20.45 -12.66
CA ASP A 212 12.82 -20.92 -13.03
C ASP A 212 13.45 -20.07 -14.14
N MET A 213 12.64 -19.66 -15.12
CA MET A 213 13.08 -18.75 -16.19
C MET A 213 13.34 -17.33 -15.67
N ASN A 214 12.48 -16.87 -14.76
CA ASN A 214 12.46 -15.51 -14.20
C ASN A 214 12.67 -14.42 -15.27
N PRO A 215 11.79 -14.35 -16.29
CA PRO A 215 11.95 -13.40 -17.38
C PRO A 215 11.79 -11.97 -16.88
N THR A 216 12.28 -11.00 -17.65
CA THR A 216 12.15 -9.59 -17.32
C THR A 216 10.79 -9.05 -17.77
N LEU A 217 10.07 -8.42 -16.84
CA LEU A 217 8.91 -7.59 -17.14
C LEU A 217 9.40 -6.17 -17.39
N ILE A 218 9.04 -5.60 -18.54
CA ILE A 218 9.44 -4.25 -18.96
C ILE A 218 8.19 -3.44 -19.29
N TYR A 219 8.18 -2.15 -18.96
CA TYR A 219 7.23 -1.18 -19.47
C TYR A 219 7.86 -0.33 -20.58
N ASP A 220 7.35 -0.47 -21.80
CA ASP A 220 7.71 0.36 -22.96
C ASP A 220 6.43 0.62 -23.77
N ASN A 221 5.72 1.71 -23.42
CA ASN A 221 4.39 2.04 -23.97
C ASN A 221 3.37 0.87 -23.82
N GLY A 222 3.57 0.06 -22.77
CA GLY A 222 2.85 -1.19 -22.54
C GLY A 222 3.74 -2.20 -21.80
N PHE A 223 3.13 -3.06 -20.98
CA PHE A 223 3.85 -4.10 -20.26
C PHE A 223 4.19 -5.26 -21.19
N CYS A 224 5.46 -5.67 -21.19
CA CYS A 224 6.01 -6.67 -22.10
C CYS A 224 6.89 -7.67 -21.35
N ILE A 225 6.93 -8.90 -21.86
CA ILE A 225 7.88 -9.95 -21.46
C ILE A 225 8.46 -10.53 -22.75
N ILE A 226 9.60 -10.00 -23.17
CA ILE A 226 10.17 -10.23 -24.52
C ILE A 226 10.53 -11.70 -24.70
N GLU A 227 11.08 -12.33 -23.66
CA GLU A 227 11.52 -13.73 -23.63
C GLU A 227 10.37 -14.71 -23.89
N LEU A 228 9.14 -14.29 -23.60
CA LEU A 228 7.92 -15.07 -23.82
C LEU A 228 7.13 -14.61 -25.05
N GLY A 229 7.58 -13.56 -25.74
CA GLY A 229 6.83 -12.93 -26.84
C GLY A 229 5.53 -12.28 -26.40
N ILE A 230 5.42 -11.88 -25.14
CA ILE A 230 4.24 -11.23 -24.57
C ILE A 230 4.38 -9.72 -24.73
N VAL A 231 3.39 -9.11 -25.37
CA VAL A 231 3.27 -7.66 -25.56
C VAL A 231 1.91 -7.20 -25.06
N ASN A 232 1.82 -5.94 -24.59
CA ASN A 232 0.58 -5.35 -24.09
C ASN A 232 -0.13 -6.21 -23.04
N LEU A 233 0.64 -6.67 -22.04
CA LEU A 233 0.13 -7.42 -20.91
C LEU A 233 -0.90 -6.58 -20.13
N LYS A 234 -2.08 -7.14 -19.92
CA LYS A 234 -3.19 -6.55 -19.15
C LYS A 234 -3.45 -7.28 -17.84
N GLY A 235 -2.98 -8.52 -17.70
CA GLY A 235 -3.03 -9.20 -16.42
C GLY A 235 -2.28 -10.53 -16.38
N ILE A 236 -2.01 -10.97 -15.15
CA ILE A 236 -1.41 -12.26 -14.84
C ILE A 236 -2.40 -13.00 -13.94
N LYS A 237 -2.97 -14.09 -14.46
CA LYS A 237 -3.85 -14.97 -13.71
C LYS A 237 -3.05 -16.15 -13.17
N ILE A 238 -3.11 -16.36 -11.86
CA ILE A 238 -2.50 -17.49 -11.16
C ILE A 238 -3.61 -18.50 -10.81
N GLU A 239 -3.39 -19.79 -11.06
CA GLU A 239 -4.34 -20.89 -10.75
C GLU A 239 -3.63 -22.16 -10.30
#